data_AF-A0A0R1NA60-F1
#
_entry.id   AF-A0A0R1NA60-F1
#
_cell.length_a   1.000
_cell.length_b   1.000
_cell.length_c   1.000
_cell.angle_alpha   90.00
_cell.angle_beta   90.00
_cell.angle_gamma   90.00
#
_symmetry.space_group_name_H-M   'P 1'
#
loop_
_entity.id
_entity.type
_entity.pdbx_description
1 polymer ?
#
loop_
_entity_poly.entity_id
_entity_poly.type
_entity_poly.pdbx_seq_one_letter_code
_entity_poly.pdbx_strand_id
1 'polypeptide(L)'
;MAKQEQPMINIHRQNPPAWFKQADFGIFIHWGVYSVPAYAPVESEDFDTIKKHHSIRYMYKHTPYAEWYANGLRIPGSSVWQYHHEHYGDHTPYSSFAKSFQQTAQHVDVEKWADMFAKAGAKYVVVVTKHHDGFVMYDTDVANPQVDDYHLNFDFVGELAQAVRKRGLRFGVYYSSLLDWTFTPKPIRTAADMMLGND
;
A
#
# COMPACT_ATOMS: atom_id res chain seq x y z
N MET A 1 -30.68 -26.93 6.89
CA MET A 1 -30.96 -25.70 7.66
C MET A 1 -29.91 -24.67 7.28
N ALA A 2 -30.30 -23.57 6.66
CA ALA A 2 -29.37 -22.49 6.32
C ALA A 2 -28.86 -21.84 7.62
N LYS A 3 -27.53 -21.72 7.77
CA LYS A 3 -26.96 -20.95 8.88
C LYS A 3 -27.40 -19.50 8.72
N GLN A 4 -28.14 -19.00 9.70
CA GLN A 4 -28.54 -17.60 9.77
C GLN A 4 -27.26 -16.77 9.98
N GLU A 5 -26.83 -16.02 8.96
CA GLU A 5 -25.69 -15.11 9.07
C GLU A 5 -26.01 -14.05 10.11
N GLN A 6 -25.26 -14.05 11.22
CA GLN A 6 -25.32 -12.93 12.16
C GLN A 6 -24.67 -11.72 11.50
N PRO A 7 -25.29 -10.53 11.56
CA PRO A 7 -24.68 -9.33 11.02
C PRO A 7 -23.35 -9.08 11.75
N MET A 8 -22.26 -8.93 10.98
CA MET A 8 -20.98 -8.51 11.54
C MET A 8 -21.12 -7.09 12.12
N ILE A 9 -21.25 -7.00 13.43
CA ILE A 9 -21.23 -5.72 14.15
C ILE A 9 -19.77 -5.37 14.44
N ASN A 10 -19.22 -4.39 13.72
CA ASN A 10 -17.96 -3.77 14.13
C ASN A 10 -18.21 -2.88 15.36
N ILE A 11 -18.10 -3.49 16.54
CA ILE A 11 -18.34 -2.84 17.85
C ILE A 11 -17.43 -1.63 18.09
N HIS A 12 -16.27 -1.56 17.43
CA HIS A 12 -15.31 -0.46 17.60
C HIS A 12 -15.64 0.78 16.77
N ARG A 13 -16.51 0.66 15.75
CA ARG A 13 -16.96 1.83 14.98
C ARG A 13 -17.74 2.82 15.84
N GLN A 14 -18.51 2.32 16.80
CA GLN A 14 -19.30 3.14 17.73
C GLN A 14 -18.60 3.33 19.07
N ASN A 15 -17.77 2.37 19.49
CA ASN A 15 -17.03 2.47 20.74
C ASN A 15 -15.55 2.06 20.56
N PRO A 16 -14.71 2.95 20.01
CA PRO A 16 -13.29 2.64 19.88
C PRO A 16 -12.66 2.45 21.27
N PRO A 17 -11.59 1.65 21.40
CA PRO A 17 -10.94 1.45 22.68
C PRO A 17 -10.38 2.78 23.21
N ALA A 18 -10.39 2.95 24.55
CA ALA A 18 -10.01 4.21 25.19
C ALA A 18 -8.63 4.72 24.77
N TRP A 19 -7.65 3.83 24.62
CA TRP A 19 -6.31 4.20 24.19
C TRP A 19 -6.30 4.88 22.80
N PHE A 20 -7.16 4.46 21.88
CA PHE A 20 -7.20 5.02 20.52
C PHE A 20 -7.84 6.42 20.53
N LYS A 21 -8.86 6.62 21.36
CA LYS A 21 -9.46 7.95 21.59
C LYS A 21 -8.47 8.94 22.22
N GLN A 22 -7.47 8.45 22.94
CA GLN A 22 -6.44 9.25 23.63
C GLN A 22 -5.14 9.39 22.83
N ALA A 23 -5.01 8.67 21.71
CA ALA A 23 -3.75 8.56 20.99
C ALA A 23 -3.41 9.85 20.26
N ASP A 24 -4.42 10.56 19.72
CA ASP A 24 -4.42 11.79 18.92
C ASP A 24 -3.53 11.79 17.65
N PHE A 25 -2.37 11.13 17.69
CA PHE A 25 -1.35 11.10 16.65
C PHE A 25 -0.75 9.70 16.48
N GLY A 26 -0.60 9.28 15.22
CA GLY A 26 0.05 8.05 14.82
C GLY A 26 0.76 8.19 13.49
N ILE A 27 1.63 7.23 13.19
CA ILE A 27 2.39 7.18 11.93
C ILE A 27 1.77 6.12 11.03
N PHE A 28 1.58 6.45 9.75
CA PHE A 28 1.17 5.49 8.73
C PHE A 28 2.30 5.34 7.70
N ILE A 29 2.71 4.10 7.43
CA ILE A 29 3.83 3.77 6.56
C ILE A 29 3.31 3.09 5.30
N HIS A 30 3.33 3.81 4.18
CA HIS A 30 3.20 3.23 2.83
C HIS A 30 4.60 3.02 2.26
N TRP A 31 5.09 1.79 2.37
CA TRP A 31 6.41 1.39 1.88
C TRP A 31 6.29 0.00 1.25
N GLY A 32 6.80 -0.16 0.04
CA GLY A 32 6.62 -1.36 -0.77
C GLY A 32 7.36 -1.26 -2.10
N VAL A 33 7.04 -2.14 -3.04
CA VAL A 33 7.72 -2.22 -4.35
C VAL A 33 7.65 -0.89 -5.11
N TYR A 34 6.53 -0.17 -5.00
CA TYR A 34 6.33 1.17 -5.58
C TYR A 34 7.30 2.24 -5.04
N SER A 35 7.95 2.01 -3.90
CA SER A 35 9.00 2.87 -3.37
C SER A 35 10.32 2.78 -4.16
N VAL A 36 10.52 1.76 -5.00
CA VAL A 36 11.71 1.64 -5.86
C VAL A 36 11.70 2.66 -6.99
N PRO A 37 10.65 2.76 -7.84
CA PRO A 37 10.60 3.80 -8.86
C PRO A 37 10.30 5.19 -8.27
N ALA A 38 9.72 5.26 -7.07
CA ALA A 38 9.54 6.49 -6.28
C ALA A 38 8.96 7.69 -7.06
N TYR A 39 8.02 7.44 -7.97
CA TYR A 39 7.51 8.46 -8.88
C TYR A 39 5.99 8.59 -8.83
N ALA A 40 5.56 9.85 -8.73
CA ALA A 40 4.27 10.36 -9.14
C ALA A 40 4.47 11.78 -9.70
N PRO A 41 3.60 12.27 -10.59
CA PRO A 41 3.60 13.67 -10.98
C PRO A 41 3.47 14.56 -9.73
N VAL A 42 4.36 15.54 -9.58
CA VAL A 42 4.32 16.53 -8.48
C VAL A 42 3.56 17.80 -8.85
N GLU A 43 3.40 18.05 -10.15
CA GLU A 43 2.63 19.18 -10.70
C GLU A 43 1.13 18.87 -10.78
N SER A 44 0.72 17.64 -10.47
CA SER A 44 -0.70 17.31 -10.38
C SER A 44 -1.30 17.88 -9.10
N GLU A 45 -2.52 18.40 -9.20
CA GLU A 45 -3.31 18.79 -8.04
C GLU A 45 -3.45 17.64 -7.03
N ASP A 46 -3.68 17.97 -5.76
CA ASP A 46 -3.97 16.95 -4.75
C ASP A 46 -5.26 16.18 -5.06
N PHE A 47 -5.42 15.02 -4.43
CA PHE A 47 -6.55 14.12 -4.67
C PHE A 47 -7.93 14.80 -4.46
N ASP A 48 -8.07 15.61 -3.42
CA ASP A 48 -9.34 16.27 -3.09
C ASP A 48 -9.70 17.36 -4.09
N THR A 49 -8.69 18.07 -4.59
CA THR A 49 -8.83 19.08 -5.64
C THR A 49 -9.17 18.43 -6.98
N ILE A 50 -8.44 17.38 -7.38
CA ILE A 50 -8.74 16.60 -8.59
C ILE A 50 -10.17 16.08 -8.55
N LYS A 51 -10.60 15.52 -7.42
CA LYS A 51 -11.95 14.96 -7.27
C LYS A 51 -13.07 15.99 -7.47
N LYS A 52 -12.81 17.28 -7.20
CA LYS A 52 -13.78 18.37 -7.37
C LYS A 52 -13.81 18.91 -8.80
N HIS A 53 -12.66 18.98 -9.46
CA HIS A 53 -12.51 19.71 -10.73
C HIS A 53 -12.30 18.82 -11.95
N HIS A 54 -12.00 17.55 -11.74
CA HIS A 54 -11.66 16.62 -12.81
C HIS A 54 -12.42 15.30 -12.69
N SER A 55 -12.40 14.54 -13.78
CA SER A 55 -12.97 13.19 -13.79
C SER A 55 -12.05 12.21 -13.06
N ILE A 56 -12.63 11.12 -12.53
CA ILE A 56 -11.84 10.02 -11.96
C ILE A 56 -10.85 9.41 -12.97
N ARG A 57 -11.16 9.50 -14.27
CA ARG A 57 -10.25 9.05 -15.34
C ARG A 57 -9.02 9.95 -15.46
N TYR A 58 -9.19 11.25 -15.28
CA TYR A 58 -8.07 12.19 -15.22
C TYR A 58 -7.19 11.88 -14.01
N MET A 59 -7.82 11.69 -12.84
CA MET A 59 -7.11 11.32 -11.61
C MET A 59 -6.21 10.11 -11.79
N TYR A 60 -6.70 8.98 -12.33
CA TYR A 60 -5.86 7.80 -12.52
C TYR A 60 -4.77 7.97 -13.59
N LYS A 61 -4.95 8.88 -14.55
CA LYS A 61 -3.94 9.21 -15.56
C LYS A 61 -2.84 10.13 -15.01
N HIS A 62 -3.17 10.91 -13.99
CA HIS A 62 -2.32 11.93 -13.36
C HIS A 62 -2.24 11.73 -11.84
N THR A 63 -2.17 10.48 -11.39
CA THR A 63 -2.31 10.15 -9.96
C THR A 63 -1.17 10.76 -9.16
N PRO A 64 -1.44 11.56 -8.10
CA PRO A 64 -0.39 12.10 -7.24
C PRO A 64 0.19 11.04 -6.28
N TYR A 65 -0.39 9.83 -6.28
CA TYR A 65 -0.02 8.73 -5.39
C TYR A 65 1.00 7.82 -6.04
N ALA A 66 2.24 7.82 -5.54
CA ALA A 66 3.32 6.99 -6.04
C ALA A 66 3.05 5.50 -5.80
N GLU A 67 2.31 5.14 -4.76
CA GLU A 67 1.88 3.76 -4.50
C GLU A 67 0.87 3.23 -5.53
N TRP A 68 0.35 4.09 -6.41
CA TRP A 68 -0.47 3.72 -7.57
C TRP A 68 0.33 3.49 -8.85
N TYR A 69 1.66 3.45 -8.78
CA TYR A 69 2.56 3.28 -9.93
C TYR A 69 2.16 2.09 -10.81
N ALA A 70 1.93 0.91 -10.24
CA ALA A 70 1.59 -0.29 -11.02
C ALA A 70 0.30 -0.13 -11.84
N ASN A 71 -0.73 0.53 -11.28
CA ASN A 71 -1.95 0.84 -12.03
C ASN A 71 -1.69 1.90 -13.10
N GLY A 72 -0.97 2.97 -12.75
CA GLY A 72 -0.61 4.05 -13.67
C GLY A 72 0.18 3.57 -14.88
N LEU A 73 1.14 2.67 -14.67
CA LEU A 73 1.93 2.03 -15.72
C LEU A 73 1.06 1.25 -16.71
N ARG A 74 -0.08 0.71 -16.26
CA ARG A 74 -1.00 -0.04 -17.11
C ARG A 74 -1.95 0.86 -17.91
N ILE A 75 -1.88 2.19 -17.74
CA ILE A 75 -2.70 3.18 -18.47
C ILE A 75 -1.83 3.85 -19.53
N PRO A 76 -2.00 3.52 -20.84
CA PRO A 76 -1.22 4.13 -21.91
C PRO A 76 -1.30 5.66 -21.90
N GLY A 77 -0.12 6.29 -21.97
CA GLY A 77 0.03 7.75 -21.98
C GLY A 77 -0.28 8.44 -20.65
N SER A 78 -0.37 7.73 -19.53
CA SER A 78 -0.32 8.32 -18.19
C SER A 78 1.07 8.91 -17.90
N SER A 79 1.16 9.78 -16.89
CA SER A 79 2.46 10.30 -16.43
C SER A 79 3.41 9.18 -16.02
N VAL A 80 2.90 8.19 -15.30
CA VAL A 80 3.66 7.00 -14.88
C VAL A 80 4.11 6.16 -16.08
N TRP A 81 3.24 5.93 -17.06
CA TRP A 81 3.59 5.19 -18.27
C TRP A 81 4.72 5.88 -19.04
N GLN A 82 4.64 7.19 -19.21
CA GLN A 82 5.68 7.97 -19.89
C GLN A 82 7.01 7.92 -19.12
N TYR A 83 6.97 8.21 -17.83
CA TYR A 83 8.14 8.14 -16.96
C TYR A 83 8.80 6.77 -16.99
N HIS A 84 8.00 5.70 -16.93
CA HIS A 84 8.50 4.34 -16.91
C HIS A 84 9.26 3.98 -18.19
N HIS A 85 8.71 4.30 -19.35
CA HIS A 85 9.37 3.99 -20.63
C HIS A 85 10.61 4.84 -20.86
N GLU A 86 10.62 6.08 -20.40
CA GLU A 86 11.80 6.94 -20.47
C GLU A 86 12.95 6.44 -19.59
N HIS A 87 12.66 5.90 -18.39
CA HIS A 87 13.69 5.57 -17.40
C HIS A 87 14.05 4.08 -17.33
N TYR A 88 13.11 3.19 -17.66
CA TYR A 88 13.25 1.74 -17.53
C TYR A 88 13.00 0.97 -18.84
N GLY A 89 12.43 1.61 -19.86
CA GLY A 89 12.19 1.04 -21.19
C GLY A 89 10.92 0.17 -21.30
N ASP A 90 10.53 -0.09 -22.55
CA ASP A 90 9.24 -0.69 -22.93
C ASP A 90 9.01 -2.13 -22.45
N HIS A 91 10.07 -2.82 -22.06
CA HIS A 91 10.05 -4.26 -21.71
C HIS A 91 10.30 -4.53 -20.23
N THR A 92 10.32 -3.49 -19.38
CA THR A 92 10.50 -3.66 -17.94
C THR A 92 9.13 -3.84 -17.28
N PRO A 93 8.78 -5.03 -16.76
CA PRO A 93 7.53 -5.21 -16.04
C PRO A 93 7.65 -4.62 -14.63
N TYR A 94 6.56 -4.08 -14.08
CA TYR A 94 6.55 -3.56 -12.70
C TYR A 94 7.06 -4.59 -11.67
N SER A 95 6.74 -5.87 -11.86
CA SER A 95 7.18 -6.95 -10.96
C SER A 95 8.69 -7.09 -10.86
N SER A 96 9.48 -6.61 -11.84
CA SER A 96 10.94 -6.66 -11.74
C SER A 96 11.49 -5.78 -10.61
N PHE A 97 10.75 -4.76 -10.18
CA PHE A 97 11.14 -3.94 -9.03
C PHE A 97 11.06 -4.69 -7.70
N ALA A 98 10.29 -5.80 -7.62
CA ALA A 98 10.16 -6.57 -6.40
C ALA A 98 11.51 -7.13 -5.93
N LYS A 99 12.35 -7.61 -6.85
CA LYS A 99 13.69 -8.11 -6.52
C LYS A 99 14.60 -7.03 -5.93
N SER A 100 14.60 -5.84 -6.52
CA SER A 100 15.35 -4.70 -5.99
C SER A 100 14.80 -4.26 -4.62
N PHE A 101 13.48 -4.32 -4.44
CA PHE A 101 12.85 -4.02 -3.17
C PHE A 101 13.24 -5.04 -2.09
N GLN A 102 13.12 -6.35 -2.37
CA GLN A 102 13.53 -7.42 -1.45
C GLN A 102 14.98 -7.25 -0.99
N GLN A 103 15.90 -6.96 -1.91
CA GLN A 103 17.32 -6.74 -1.60
C GLN A 103 17.54 -5.52 -0.71
N THR A 104 16.90 -4.39 -1.00
CA THR A 104 17.12 -3.16 -0.24
C THR A 104 16.36 -3.15 1.10
N ALA A 105 15.23 -3.84 1.18
CA ALA A 105 14.40 -3.92 2.39
C ALA A 105 15.13 -4.60 3.55
N GLN A 106 16.01 -5.58 3.28
CA GLN A 106 16.82 -6.27 4.29
C GLN A 106 17.79 -5.34 5.05
N HIS A 107 18.03 -4.14 4.54
CA HIS A 107 18.95 -3.18 5.15
C HIS A 107 18.25 -2.09 5.96
N VAL A 108 16.92 -2.15 6.10
CA VAL A 108 16.17 -1.17 6.88
C VAL A 108 16.36 -1.39 8.37
N ASP A 109 16.67 -0.31 9.08
CA ASP A 109 16.81 -0.29 10.53
C ASP A 109 15.48 0.14 11.18
N VAL A 110 14.65 -0.86 11.51
CA VAL A 110 13.34 -0.63 12.14
C VAL A 110 13.44 -0.07 13.55
N GLU A 111 14.56 -0.28 14.24
CA GLU A 111 14.80 0.28 15.57
C GLU A 111 14.96 1.81 15.48
N LYS A 112 15.72 2.30 14.49
CA LYS A 112 15.82 3.76 14.21
C LYS A 112 14.49 4.38 13.84
N TRP A 113 13.67 3.68 13.05
CA TRP A 113 12.32 4.14 12.71
C TRP A 113 11.46 4.25 13.97
N ALA A 114 11.44 3.20 14.80
CA ALA A 114 10.66 3.18 16.03
C ALA A 114 11.12 4.26 17.03
N ASP A 115 12.42 4.51 17.15
CA ASP A 115 12.97 5.62 17.93
C ASP A 115 12.49 6.97 17.41
N MET A 116 12.52 7.19 16.09
CA MET A 116 12.05 8.42 15.46
C MET A 116 10.55 8.64 15.67
N PHE A 117 9.73 7.59 15.53
CA PHE A 117 8.28 7.68 15.75
C PHE A 117 7.96 8.01 17.21
N ALA A 118 8.64 7.39 18.16
CA ALA A 118 8.50 7.69 19.57
C ALA A 118 8.93 9.13 19.90
N LYS A 119 10.05 9.60 19.35
CA LYS A 119 10.53 10.99 19.49
C LYS A 119 9.57 12.01 18.88
N ALA A 120 8.90 11.67 17.78
CA ALA A 120 7.86 12.48 17.18
C ALA A 120 6.58 12.56 18.04
N GLY A 121 6.47 11.75 19.11
CA GLY A 121 5.32 11.73 20.01
C GLY A 121 4.17 10.83 19.55
N ALA A 122 4.37 10.03 18.50
CA ALA A 122 3.35 9.10 18.01
C ALA A 122 2.95 8.10 19.11
N LYS A 123 1.66 7.73 19.15
CA LYS A 123 1.14 6.73 20.09
C LYS A 123 0.88 5.38 19.45
N TYR A 124 0.79 5.36 18.12
CA TYR A 124 0.65 4.14 17.35
C TYR A 124 1.31 4.26 15.98
N VAL A 125 1.64 3.10 15.42
CA VAL A 125 2.14 2.96 14.05
C VAL A 125 1.25 1.98 13.31
N VAL A 126 0.89 2.31 12.07
CA VAL A 126 0.24 1.40 11.12
C VAL A 126 1.17 1.23 9.94
N VAL A 127 1.42 0.00 9.52
CA VAL A 127 2.21 -0.31 8.32
C VAL A 127 1.35 -1.02 7.28
N VAL A 128 1.56 -0.68 6.01
CA VAL A 128 1.00 -1.42 4.89
C VAL A 128 1.70 -2.77 4.81
N THR A 129 0.94 -3.84 5.05
CA THR A 129 1.43 -5.23 4.99
C THR A 129 1.24 -5.86 3.61
N LYS A 130 0.24 -5.37 2.88
CA LYS A 130 0.01 -5.59 1.45
C LYS A 130 -0.73 -4.38 0.88
N HIS A 131 -0.20 -3.76 -0.18
CA HIS A 131 -0.92 -2.71 -0.91
C HIS A 131 -1.70 -3.33 -2.08
N HIS A 132 -2.26 -2.48 -2.95
CA HIS A 132 -3.01 -2.92 -4.12
C HIS A 132 -2.13 -3.64 -5.16
N ASP A 133 -0.82 -3.43 -5.16
CA ASP A 133 0.12 -4.11 -6.05
C ASP A 133 0.26 -5.62 -5.75
N GLY A 134 -0.21 -6.07 -4.58
CA GLY A 134 -0.25 -7.47 -4.19
C GLY A 134 1.03 -7.98 -3.52
N PHE A 135 2.06 -7.15 -3.38
CA PHE A 135 3.32 -7.56 -2.74
C PHE A 135 3.17 -7.65 -1.22
N VAL A 136 3.57 -8.78 -0.64
CA VAL A 136 3.41 -9.03 0.80
C VAL A 136 4.69 -8.69 1.57
N MET A 137 4.56 -7.89 2.63
CA MET A 137 5.69 -7.31 3.38
C MET A 137 6.19 -8.18 4.53
N TYR A 138 5.92 -9.47 4.53
CA TYR A 138 6.34 -10.43 5.56
C TYR A 138 6.52 -11.83 4.94
N ASP A 139 7.26 -12.69 5.63
CA ASP A 139 7.46 -14.07 5.22
C ASP A 139 6.15 -14.85 5.36
N THR A 140 5.49 -15.10 4.23
CA THR A 140 4.15 -15.70 4.18
C THR A 140 4.19 -17.08 3.55
N ASP A 141 3.49 -18.03 4.16
CA ASP A 141 3.27 -19.36 3.57
C ASP A 141 2.25 -19.34 2.41
N VAL A 142 1.62 -18.19 2.14
CA VAL A 142 0.61 -18.03 1.09
C VAL A 142 1.25 -17.39 -0.13
N ALA A 143 1.60 -18.23 -1.11
CA ALA A 143 2.16 -17.77 -2.37
C ALA A 143 1.14 -16.95 -3.19
N ASN A 144 1.62 -15.93 -3.90
CA ASN A 144 0.85 -15.28 -4.95
C ASN A 144 0.77 -16.22 -6.17
N PRO A 145 -0.42 -16.57 -6.69
CA PRO A 145 -0.56 -17.53 -7.78
C PRO A 145 -0.28 -16.96 -9.17
N GLN A 146 -0.11 -15.63 -9.30
CA GLN A 146 0.09 -14.94 -10.57
C GLN A 146 1.52 -14.40 -10.74
N VAL A 147 2.23 -14.20 -9.63
CA VAL A 147 3.61 -13.68 -9.63
C VAL A 147 4.44 -14.49 -8.65
N ASP A 148 5.48 -15.15 -9.15
CA ASP A 148 6.40 -15.94 -8.34
C ASP A 148 7.21 -15.07 -7.37
N ASP A 149 7.48 -15.59 -6.17
CA ASP A 149 8.34 -14.95 -5.15
C ASP A 149 7.97 -13.48 -4.85
N TYR A 150 6.67 -13.21 -4.68
CA TYR A 150 6.13 -11.86 -4.57
C TYR A 150 5.87 -11.39 -3.13
N HIS A 151 6.85 -11.63 -2.26
CA HIS A 151 6.82 -11.22 -0.85
C HIS A 151 8.24 -10.98 -0.30
N LEU A 152 8.35 -10.39 0.90
CA LEU A 152 9.61 -10.42 1.64
C LEU A 152 9.87 -11.81 2.20
N ASN A 153 11.12 -12.25 2.15
CA ASN A 153 11.58 -13.53 2.71
C ASN A 153 12.03 -13.42 4.18
N PHE A 154 11.55 -12.40 4.88
CA PHE A 154 11.77 -12.15 6.30
C PHE A 154 10.58 -11.38 6.87
N ASP A 155 10.34 -11.49 8.18
CA ASP A 155 9.18 -10.89 8.84
C ASP A 155 9.41 -9.42 9.24
N PHE A 156 9.51 -8.54 8.23
CA PHE A 156 9.63 -7.10 8.45
C PHE A 156 8.49 -6.54 9.33
N VAL A 157 7.25 -7.01 9.12
CA VAL A 157 6.07 -6.55 9.88
C VAL A 157 6.22 -6.91 11.36
N GLY A 158 6.64 -8.14 11.67
CA GLY A 158 6.92 -8.59 13.03
C GLY A 158 8.07 -7.86 13.68
N GLU A 159 9.18 -7.66 12.97
CA GLU A 159 10.34 -6.89 13.46
C GLU A 159 9.95 -5.45 13.80
N LEU A 160 9.25 -4.76 12.90
CA LEU A 160 8.75 -3.41 13.17
C LEU A 160 7.75 -3.38 14.33
N ALA A 161 6.86 -4.37 14.42
CA ALA A 161 5.91 -4.47 15.53
C ALA A 161 6.62 -4.58 16.88
N GLN A 162 7.66 -5.41 16.97
CA GLN A 162 8.46 -5.55 18.18
C GLN A 162 9.19 -4.25 18.52
N ALA A 163 9.86 -3.63 17.54
CA ALA A 163 10.59 -2.39 17.72
C ALA A 163 9.67 -1.25 18.23
N VAL A 164 8.49 -1.10 17.63
CA VAL A 164 7.48 -0.10 18.02
C VAL A 164 6.92 -0.36 19.42
N ARG A 165 6.53 -1.61 19.73
CA ARG A 165 5.99 -1.98 21.05
C ARG A 165 7.00 -1.81 22.17
N LYS A 166 8.29 -2.03 21.90
CA LYS A 166 9.38 -1.78 22.85
C LYS A 166 9.48 -0.32 23.29
N ARG A 167 9.05 0.64 22.45
CA ARG A 167 8.94 2.07 22.82
C ARG A 167 7.59 2.44 23.44
N GLY A 168 6.73 1.47 23.73
CA GLY A 168 5.41 1.68 24.33
C GLY A 168 4.33 2.16 23.34
N LEU A 169 4.61 2.16 22.04
CA LEU A 169 3.64 2.52 21.01
C LEU A 169 2.74 1.31 20.68
N ARG A 170 1.51 1.57 20.26
CA ARG A 170 0.63 0.55 19.69
C ARG A 170 1.00 0.27 18.24
N PHE A 171 0.70 -0.93 17.77
CA PHE A 171 1.00 -1.36 16.41
C PHE A 171 -0.25 -1.89 15.74
N GLY A 172 -0.51 -1.43 14.52
CA GLY A 172 -1.59 -1.87 13.64
C GLY A 172 -1.06 -2.21 12.25
N VAL A 173 -1.92 -2.87 11.48
CA VAL A 173 -1.63 -3.26 10.10
C VAL A 173 -2.70 -2.72 9.17
N TYR A 174 -2.27 -2.25 8.01
CA TYR A 174 -3.13 -2.03 6.86
C TYR A 174 -2.95 -3.19 5.90
N TYR A 175 -4.04 -3.69 5.34
CA TYR A 175 -4.03 -4.74 4.33
C TYR A 175 -5.05 -4.39 3.26
N SER A 176 -4.59 -4.29 2.01
CA SER A 176 -5.53 -4.13 0.90
C SER A 176 -6.18 -5.46 0.57
N SER A 177 -7.36 -5.68 1.13
CA SER A 177 -8.15 -6.90 0.90
C SER A 177 -9.01 -6.80 -0.36
N LEU A 178 -9.50 -5.60 -0.67
CA LEU A 178 -10.41 -5.39 -1.79
C LEU A 178 -9.70 -5.30 -3.14
N LEU A 179 -8.44 -4.89 -3.19
CA LEU A 179 -7.70 -4.72 -4.44
C LEU A 179 -6.42 -5.54 -4.38
N ASP A 180 -6.23 -6.36 -5.41
CA ASP A 180 -4.97 -7.05 -5.67
C ASP A 180 -4.76 -7.09 -7.20
N TRP A 181 -3.94 -6.16 -7.69
CA TRP A 181 -3.74 -5.94 -9.12
C TRP A 181 -3.02 -7.10 -9.83
N THR A 182 -2.48 -8.06 -9.08
CA THR A 182 -1.94 -9.30 -9.66
C THR A 182 -3.04 -10.19 -10.23
N PHE A 183 -4.29 -10.07 -9.74
CA PHE A 183 -5.44 -10.83 -10.21
C PHE A 183 -6.26 -10.11 -11.28
N THR A 184 -5.92 -8.85 -11.58
CA THR A 184 -6.71 -8.05 -12.52
C THR A 184 -5.90 -7.83 -13.80
N PRO A 185 -6.45 -8.09 -15.00
CA PRO A 185 -5.73 -7.89 -16.26
C PRO A 185 -5.88 -6.46 -16.82
N LYS A 186 -6.86 -5.68 -16.34
CA LYS A 186 -7.11 -4.29 -16.79
C LYS A 186 -6.78 -3.26 -15.69
N PRO A 187 -6.29 -2.06 -16.04
CA PRO A 187 -6.10 -0.99 -15.07
C PRO A 187 -7.45 -0.43 -14.61
N ILE A 188 -7.46 0.11 -13.40
CA ILE A 188 -8.54 0.92 -12.85
C ILE A 188 -8.44 2.32 -13.45
N ARG A 189 -9.46 2.72 -14.22
CA ARG A 189 -9.58 4.06 -14.82
C ARG A 189 -10.89 4.75 -14.45
N THR A 190 -11.84 4.00 -13.89
CA THR A 190 -13.19 4.44 -13.55
C THR A 190 -13.64 3.79 -12.25
N ALA A 191 -14.70 4.33 -11.64
CA ALA A 191 -15.32 3.71 -10.48
C ALA A 191 -15.88 2.31 -10.80
N ALA A 192 -16.37 2.09 -12.03
CA ALA A 192 -16.83 0.78 -12.47
C ALA A 192 -15.69 -0.24 -12.55
N ASP A 193 -14.50 0.15 -13.05
CA ASP A 193 -13.32 -0.73 -13.05
C ASP A 193 -12.93 -1.14 -11.61
N MET A 194 -13.11 -0.24 -10.63
CA MET A 194 -12.83 -0.53 -9.22
C MET A 194 -13.85 -1.49 -8.59
N MET A 195 -15.10 -1.52 -9.08
CA MET A 195 -16.14 -2.42 -8.57
C MET A 195 -16.16 -3.78 -9.27
N LEU A 196 -15.90 -3.81 -10.59
CA LEU A 196 -16.00 -5.00 -11.44
C LEU A 196 -14.65 -5.70 -11.66
N GLY A 197 -13.55 -5.07 -11.26
CA GLY A 197 -12.19 -5.59 -11.49
C GLY A 197 -11.76 -6.68 -10.51
N ASN A 198 -12.61 -7.10 -9.57
CA ASN A 198 -12.27 -8.02 -8.48
C ASN A 198 -12.99 -9.38 -8.55
N ASP A 199 -13.54 -9.75 -9.71
CA ASP A 199 -14.18 -11.05 -9.96
C ASP A 199 -13.18 -12.11 -10.44
#